data_AF-A0A8T5UQM0-F1
#
_entry.id   AF-A0A8T5UQM0-F1
#
_cell.length_a   1.000
_cell.length_b   1.000
_cell.length_c   1.000
_cell.angle_alpha   90.00
_cell.angle_beta   90.00
_cell.angle_gamma   90.00
#
_symmetry.space_group_name_H-M   'P 1'
#
loop_
_entity.id
_entity.type
_entity.pdbx_description
1 polymer ?
#
loop_
_entity_poly.entity_id
_entity_poly.type
_entity_poly.pdbx_seq_one_letter_code
_entity_poly.pdbx_strand_id
1 'polypeptide(L)' 'LADRIATIFSKGHVNYIEDQNIISILNGKIIVNEDGVRGTGPSADRVKTIYDQFKIDLDKD' A
#
# COMPACT_ATOMS: atom_id res chain seq x y z
N LEU A 1 -7.42 -0.50 -2.02
CA LEU A 1 -6.21 -0.06 -1.27
C LEU A 1 -5.25 0.79 -2.13
N ALA A 2 -4.86 0.34 -3.33
CA ALA A 2 -3.93 1.06 -4.22
C ALA A 2 -4.35 2.53 -4.45
N ASP A 3 -5.62 2.79 -4.74
CA ASP A 3 -6.14 4.15 -4.92
C ASP A 3 -5.99 5.02 -3.66
N ARG A 4 -6.24 4.45 -2.47
CA ARG A 4 -6.07 5.16 -1.19
C ARG A 4 -4.62 5.59 -1.01
N ILE A 5 -3.67 4.70 -1.31
CA ILE A 5 -2.23 5.00 -1.25
C ILE A 5 -1.84 6.06 -2.29
N ALA A 6 -2.42 5.99 -3.49
CA ALA A 6 -2.15 6.91 -4.58
C ALA A 6 -2.61 8.36 -4.33
N THR A 7 -3.47 8.59 -3.33
CA THR A 7 -3.83 9.95 -2.88
C THR A 7 -2.67 10.67 -2.18
N ILE A 8 -1.69 9.92 -1.66
CA ILE A 8 -0.54 10.45 -0.91
C ILE A 8 0.73 10.42 -1.75
N PHE A 9 0.99 9.29 -2.40
CA PHE A 9 2.09 9.11 -3.32
C PHE A 9 1.52 9.24 -4.71
N SER A 10 1.81 10.36 -5.39
CA SER A 10 1.30 10.66 -6.74
C SER A 10 1.27 9.41 -7.63
N LYS A 11 0.22 9.24 -8.45
CA LYS A 11 -0.06 7.98 -9.20
C LYS A 11 1.14 7.36 -9.92
N GLY A 12 2.10 8.15 -10.40
CA GLY A 12 3.34 7.65 -11.03
C GLY A 12 4.28 6.85 -10.12
N HIS A 13 4.02 6.82 -8.81
CA HIS A 13 4.82 6.09 -7.82
C HIS A 13 4.11 4.87 -7.23
N VAL A 14 2.89 4.56 -7.66
CA VAL A 14 2.09 3.45 -7.15
C VAL A 14 1.67 2.57 -8.31
N ASN A 15 2.12 1.33 -8.32
CA ASN A 15 1.79 0.35 -9.34
C ASN A 15 1.10 -0.86 -8.70
N TYR A 16 -0.11 -1.16 -9.13
CA TYR A 16 -0.78 -2.40 -8.75
C TYR A 16 -0.46 -3.48 -9.78
N ILE A 17 0.11 -4.59 -9.31
CA ILE A 17 0.50 -5.74 -10.13
C ILE A 17 -0.54 -6.82 -9.86
N GLU A 18 -1.56 -6.86 -10.71
CA GLU A 18 -2.74 -7.71 -10.57
C GLU A 18 -2.38 -9.20 -10.51
N ASP A 19 -1.47 -9.66 -11.37
CA ASP A 19 -1.03 -11.06 -11.45
C ASP A 19 -0.46 -11.61 -10.13
N GLN A 20 0.08 -10.73 -9.28
CA GLN A 20 0.71 -11.09 -8.01
C GLN A 20 -0.12 -10.60 -6.81
N ASN A 21 -1.21 -9.87 -7.05
CA ASN A 21 -1.98 -9.17 -6.03
C ASN A 21 -1.10 -8.33 -5.08
N ILE A 22 -0.14 -7.58 -5.65
CA ILE A 22 0.75 -6.70 -4.89
C ILE A 22 0.66 -5.26 -5.37
N ILE A 23 0.89 -4.32 -4.44
CA ILE A 23 1.05 -2.90 -4.73
C ILE A 23 2.54 -2.57 -4.53
N SER A 24 3.21 -2.20 -5.61
CA SER A 24 4.59 -1.73 -5.61
C SER A 24 4.62 -0.21 -5.57
N ILE A 25 5.33 0.35 -4.61
CA ILE A 25 5.39 1.80 -4.37
C ILE A 25 6.85 2.26 -4.39
N LEU A 26 7.10 3.46 -4.92
CA LEU A 26 8.44 4.04 -5.07
C LEU A 26 9.44 3.08 -5.75
N ASN A 27 9.06 2.54 -6.91
CA ASN A 27 9.85 1.57 -7.68
C ASN A 27 10.24 0.32 -6.87
N GLY A 28 9.30 -0.22 -6.10
CA GLY A 28 9.48 -1.48 -5.36
C GLY A 28 10.21 -1.35 -4.02
N LYS A 29 10.50 -0.13 -3.56
CA LYS A 29 11.04 0.09 -2.21
C LYS A 29 10.04 -0.27 -1.10
N ILE A 30 8.75 -0.14 -1.41
CA ILE A 30 7.67 -0.55 -0.53
C ILE A 30 6.78 -1.50 -1.33
N ILE A 31 6.51 -2.66 -0.76
CA ILE A 31 5.63 -3.68 -1.34
C ILE A 31 4.49 -3.91 -0.35
N VAL A 32 3.26 -3.87 -0.85
CA VAL A 32 2.07 -4.19 -0.06
C VAL A 32 1.39 -5.40 -0.67
N ASN A 33 1.05 -6.38 0.16
CA ASN A 33 0.27 -7.55 -0.21
C ASN A 33 -0.76 -7.85 0.89
N GLU A 34 -1.44 -8.99 0.80
CA GLU A 34 -2.44 -9.43 1.79
C GLU A 34 -1.88 -9.70 3.19
N ASP A 35 -0.57 -10.00 3.29
CA ASP A 35 0.12 -10.22 4.56
C ASP A 35 0.47 -8.89 5.25
N GLY A 36 0.55 -7.78 4.50
CA GLY A 36 0.87 -6.46 5.03
C GLY A 36 1.82 -5.65 4.17
N VAL A 37 2.58 -4.76 4.83
CA VAL A 37 3.48 -3.79 4.20
C VAL A 37 4.93 -4.17 4.49
N ARG A 38 5.72 -4.34 3.43
CA ARG A 38 7.17 -4.55 3.48
C ARG A 38 7.89 -3.32 2.96
N GLY A 39 8.88 -2.83 3.70
CA GLY A 39 9.65 -1.63 3.35
C GLY A 39 10.14 -0.93 4.61
N THR A 40 10.99 0.08 4.44
CA THR A 40 11.58 0.84 5.56
C THR A 40 11.50 2.34 5.32
N GLY A 41 11.41 3.10 6.41
CA GLY A 41 11.44 4.57 6.41
C GLY A 41 10.05 5.21 6.47
N PRO A 42 9.99 6.56 6.52
CA PRO A 42 8.76 7.28 6.85
C PRO A 42 7.60 7.01 5.89
N SER A 43 7.90 6.77 4.61
CA SER A 43 6.90 6.41 3.61
C SER A 43 6.30 5.02 3.86
N ALA A 44 7.11 4.04 4.29
CA ALA A 44 6.62 2.70 4.61
C ALA A 44 5.71 2.73 5.85
N ASP A 45 6.10 3.50 6.88
CA ASP A 45 5.29 3.69 8.08
C ASP A 45 3.93 4.32 7.73
N ARG A 46 3.93 5.32 6.84
CA ARG A 46 2.70 5.95 6.37
C ARG A 46 1.80 4.97 5.61
N VAL A 47 2.38 4.15 4.73
CA VAL A 47 1.64 3.11 3.99
C VAL A 47 1.06 2.06 4.95
N LYS A 48 1.81 1.68 5.99
CA LYS A 48 1.33 0.77 7.04
C LYS A 48 0.09 1.30 7.75
N THR A 49 0.08 2.58 8.14
CA THR A 49 -1.12 3.19 8.74
C THR A 49 -2.35 3.12 7.83
N ILE A 50 -2.18 3.34 6.52
CA ILE A 50 -3.28 3.27 5.54
C ILE A 50 -3.77 1.83 5.39
N TYR A 51 -2.84 0.87 5.35
CA TYR A 51 -3.15 -0.55 5.30
C TYR A 51 -3.95 -1.01 6.52
N ASP A 52 -3.50 -0.64 7.72
CA ASP A 52 -4.17 -0.99 8.97
C ASP A 52 -5.59 -0.39 9.01
N GLN A 53 -5.75 0.88 8.61
CA GLN A 53 -7.07 1.50 8.50
C GLN A 53 -7.95 0.79 7.47
N PHE A 54 -7.40 0.39 6.33
CA PHE A 54 -8.13 -0.36 5.31
C PHE A 54 -8.63 -1.72 5.83
N LYS A 55 -7.83 -2.43 6.63
CA LYS A 55 -8.25 -3.69 7.28
C LYS A 55 -9.38 -3.46 8.29
N ILE A 56 -9.26 -2.43 9.12
CA ILE A 56 -10.32 -2.07 10.08
C ILE A 56 -11.63 -1.72 9.35
N ASP A 57 -11.56 -1.01 8.23
CA ASP A 57 -12.75 -0.69 7.45
C ASP A 57 -13.38 -1.95 6.83
N LEU A 58 -12.54 -2.88 6.32
CA LEU A 58 -12.98 -4.13 5.70
C LEU A 58 -13.67 -5.07 6.70
N ASP A 59 -13.18 -5.15 7.94
CA ASP A 59 -13.76 -6.01 8.99
C ASP A 59 -15.09 -5.47 9.54
N LYS A 60 -15.48 -4.23 9.19
CA LYS A 60 -16.73 -3.60 9.63
C LYS A 60 -17.89 -3.76 8.64
N ASP A 61 -17.61 -4.27 7.44
CA ASP A 61 -18.59 -4.60 6.40
C ASP A 61 -18.88 -6.11 6.39
#